data_AF-A0A1F9PWH2-F1
#
_entry.id   AF-A0A1F9PWH2-F1
#
_cell.length_a   1.000
_cell.length_b   1.000
_cell.length_c   1.000
_cell.angle_alpha   90.00
_cell.angle_beta   90.00
_cell.angle_gamma   90.00
#
_symmetry.space_group_name_H-M   'P 1'
#
loop_
_entity.id
_entity.type
_entity.pdbx_description
1 polymer ?
#
loop_
_entity_poly.entity_id
_entity_poly.type
_entity_poly.pdbx_seq_one_letter_code
_entity_poly.pdbx_strand_id
1 'polypeptide(L)'
;MAKTLNKRLIFSTLGAIFLGVLSSGVYELVKPLLGPSWSGILTVATFGLDSLRDAIYADAAHVFESPLGLGVAVQTLAGVILITGVAIIGYIRATSQLTAPFLARVSYLLLFFGAITMFITASRSTYVNRLARHHSQLETMAAPYLADLELKKLRSEFVQVNNRRLYLQQLEKLQKIISDNHGYPPYQYFF
;
A
#
# COMPACT_ATOMS: atom_id res chain seq x y z
N MET A 1 -18.53 -47.46 15.22
CA MET A 1 -17.78 -46.59 16.15
C MET A 1 -17.80 -45.17 15.57
N ALA A 2 -18.70 -44.30 16.06
CA ALA A 2 -18.88 -42.97 15.48
C ALA A 2 -17.82 -42.00 16.02
N LYS A 3 -16.97 -41.48 15.12
CA LYS A 3 -15.91 -40.52 15.45
C LYS A 3 -16.57 -39.16 15.72
N THR A 4 -16.64 -38.77 17.00
CA THR A 4 -17.25 -37.49 17.39
C THR A 4 -16.42 -36.35 16.82
N LEU A 5 -17.03 -35.55 15.93
CA LEU A 5 -16.37 -34.41 15.32
C LEU A 5 -16.01 -33.37 16.39
N ASN A 6 -14.74 -32.97 16.42
CA ASN A 6 -14.23 -32.00 17.39
C ASN A 6 -14.75 -30.59 17.06
N LYS A 7 -15.82 -30.17 17.75
CA LYS A 7 -16.50 -28.87 17.57
C LYS A 7 -15.55 -27.67 17.57
N ARG A 8 -14.42 -27.77 18.27
CA ARG A 8 -13.39 -26.72 18.36
C ARG A 8 -12.70 -26.46 17.02
N LEU A 9 -12.49 -27.51 16.23
CA LEU A 9 -11.80 -27.45 14.93
C LEU A 9 -12.73 -26.92 13.83
N ILE A 10 -14.03 -27.22 13.93
CA ILE A 10 -15.05 -26.64 13.05
C ILE A 10 -15.16 -25.13 13.29
N PHE A 11 -15.21 -24.70 14.56
CA PHE A 11 -15.30 -23.28 14.91
C PHE A 11 -14.06 -22.48 14.50
N SER A 12 -12.86 -23.05 14.60
CA SER A 12 -11.64 -22.35 14.14
C SER A 12 -11.62 -22.16 12.62
N THR A 13 -12.04 -23.18 11.86
CA THR A 13 -12.07 -23.10 10.40
C THR A 13 -13.17 -22.15 9.92
N LEU A 14 -14.35 -22.18 10.53
CA LEU A 14 -15.41 -21.21 10.26
C LEU A 14 -15.01 -19.80 10.65
N GLY A 15 -14.30 -19.60 11.76
CA GLY A 15 -13.78 -18.30 12.17
C GLY A 15 -12.75 -17.74 11.20
N ALA A 16 -11.86 -18.59 10.66
CA ALA A 16 -10.88 -18.19 9.65
C ALA A 16 -11.55 -17.83 8.31
N ILE A 17 -12.56 -18.59 7.89
CA ILE A 17 -13.37 -18.29 6.69
C ILE A 17 -14.15 -16.98 6.90
N PHE A 18 -14.75 -16.78 8.07
CA PHE A 18 -15.45 -15.54 8.41
C PHE A 18 -14.51 -14.33 8.44
N LEU A 19 -13.29 -14.47 8.96
CA LEU A 19 -12.28 -13.40 8.92
C LEU A 19 -11.85 -13.09 7.48
N GLY A 20 -11.72 -14.11 6.63
CA GLY A 20 -11.44 -13.93 5.20
C GLY A 20 -12.56 -13.18 4.47
N VAL A 21 -13.81 -13.53 4.74
CA VAL A 21 -15.01 -12.91 4.12
C VAL A 21 -15.30 -11.52 4.70
N LEU A 22 -15.06 -11.30 6.01
CA LEU A 22 -15.18 -9.97 6.61
C LEU A 22 -14.11 -9.02 6.08
N SER A 23 -12.90 -9.49 5.76
CA SER A 23 -11.87 -8.67 5.12
C SER A 23 -12.32 -8.13 3.75
N SER A 24 -13.01 -8.94 2.94
CA SER A 24 -13.53 -8.50 1.63
C SER A 24 -14.79 -7.64 1.75
N GLY A 25 -15.68 -7.91 2.71
CA GLY A 25 -16.89 -7.11 2.95
C GLY A 25 -16.62 -5.76 3.60
N VAL A 26 -15.66 -5.69 4.53
CA VAL A 26 -15.20 -4.42 5.13
C VAL A 26 -14.57 -3.54 4.05
N TYR A 27 -13.85 -4.11 3.09
CA TYR A 27 -13.28 -3.35 1.98
C TYR A 27 -14.34 -2.64 1.12
N GLU A 28 -15.47 -3.29 0.81
CA GLU A 28 -16.56 -2.66 0.06
C GLU A 28 -17.32 -1.60 0.85
N LEU A 29 -17.55 -1.83 2.16
CA LEU A 29 -18.17 -0.85 3.06
C LEU A 29 -17.27 0.36 3.32
N VAL A 30 -15.96 0.17 3.30
CA VAL A 30 -14.97 1.24 3.50
C VAL A 30 -14.72 2.01 2.19
N LYS A 31 -14.93 1.40 1.02
CA LYS A 31 -14.76 2.01 -0.32
C LYS A 31 -15.38 3.43 -0.49
N PRO A 32 -16.66 3.69 -0.11
CA PRO A 32 -17.22 5.05 -0.19
C PRO A 32 -16.68 6.00 0.89
N LEU A 33 -16.30 5.48 2.06
CA LEU A 33 -15.62 6.25 3.10
C LEU A 33 -14.20 6.65 2.67
N LEU A 34 -13.51 5.84 1.86
CA LEU A 34 -12.12 6.04 1.39
C LEU A 34 -11.89 7.21 0.43
N GLY A 35 -12.93 7.77 -0.18
CA GLY A 35 -12.78 8.83 -1.19
C GLY A 35 -12.05 10.08 -0.67
N PRO A 36 -12.49 10.68 0.45
CA PRO A 36 -11.77 11.76 1.12
C PRO A 36 -10.86 11.30 2.28
N SER A 37 -11.12 10.10 2.85
CA SER A 37 -10.40 9.63 4.05
C SER A 37 -9.04 8.97 3.76
N TRP A 38 -8.63 8.85 2.50
CA TRP A 38 -7.29 8.37 2.15
C TRP A 38 -6.20 9.26 2.74
N SER A 39 -6.45 10.58 2.77
CA SER A 39 -5.60 11.54 3.48
C SER A 39 -5.50 11.23 4.98
N GLY A 40 -6.62 10.88 5.62
CA GLY A 40 -6.69 10.49 7.04
C GLY A 40 -6.01 9.16 7.34
N ILE A 41 -6.14 8.16 6.46
CA ILE A 41 -5.42 6.89 6.59
C ILE A 41 -3.92 7.10 6.44
N LEU A 42 -3.49 7.93 5.50
CA LEU A 42 -2.08 8.28 5.39
C LEU A 42 -1.60 9.01 6.64
N THR A 43 -2.34 9.97 7.17
CA THR A 43 -1.99 10.63 8.44
C THR A 43 -1.90 9.64 9.59
N VAL A 44 -2.83 8.70 9.71
CA VAL A 44 -2.78 7.66 10.77
C VAL A 44 -1.62 6.69 10.53
N ALA A 45 -1.40 6.27 9.29
CA ALA A 45 -0.34 5.32 8.91
C ALA A 45 1.06 5.93 9.00
N THR A 46 1.21 7.24 8.78
CA THR A 46 2.47 7.97 8.95
C THR A 46 2.62 8.54 10.35
N PHE A 47 1.70 8.25 11.28
CA PHE A 47 1.64 8.87 12.62
C PHE A 47 1.66 10.40 12.59
N GLY A 48 1.17 11.00 11.49
CA GLY A 48 1.15 12.44 11.27
C GLY A 48 2.51 13.04 10.95
N LEU A 49 3.54 12.24 10.69
CA LEU A 49 4.88 12.73 10.36
C LEU A 49 4.95 13.12 8.88
N ASP A 50 5.16 14.41 8.63
CA ASP A 50 5.32 14.96 7.29
C ASP A 50 6.51 14.32 6.55
N SER A 51 7.57 13.94 7.26
CA SER A 51 8.74 13.26 6.67
C SER A 51 8.40 11.90 6.04
N LEU A 52 7.51 11.12 6.67
CA LEU A 52 7.03 9.86 6.11
C LEU A 52 6.14 10.09 4.90
N ARG A 53 5.36 11.17 4.91
CA ARG A 53 4.53 11.56 3.78
C ARG A 53 5.39 12.01 2.59
N ASP A 54 6.42 12.81 2.84
CA ASP A 54 7.38 13.25 1.82
C ASP A 54 8.16 12.07 1.22
N ALA A 55 8.53 11.09 2.04
CA ALA A 55 9.16 9.86 1.57
C ALA A 55 8.31 9.07 0.56
N ILE A 56 6.98 9.16 0.63
CA ILE A 56 6.08 8.53 -0.36
C ILE A 56 6.20 9.22 -1.72
N TYR A 57 6.27 10.55 -1.75
CA TYR A 57 6.41 11.30 -2.99
C TYR A 57 7.80 11.11 -3.61
N ALA A 58 8.83 11.02 -2.77
CA ALA A 58 10.18 10.65 -3.19
C ALA A 58 10.22 9.24 -3.79
N ASP A 59 9.59 8.26 -3.13
CA ASP A 59 9.49 6.91 -3.67
C ASP A 59 8.73 6.89 -4.99
N ALA A 60 7.65 7.68 -5.15
CA ALA A 60 6.90 7.75 -6.40
C ALA A 60 7.75 8.24 -7.57
N ALA A 61 8.68 9.17 -7.32
CA ALA A 61 9.65 9.62 -8.30
C ALA A 61 10.63 8.52 -8.72
N HIS A 62 11.17 7.75 -7.76
CA HIS A 62 12.09 6.66 -8.04
C HIS A 62 11.44 5.48 -8.77
N VAL A 63 10.18 5.21 -8.44
CA VAL A 63 9.40 4.10 -9.02
C VAL A 63 9.04 4.32 -10.49
N PHE A 64 8.97 5.57 -10.90
CA PHE A 64 8.67 5.91 -12.28
C PHE A 64 9.73 5.40 -13.27
N GLU A 65 11.00 5.34 -12.86
CA GLU A 65 12.08 4.81 -13.70
C GLU A 65 12.26 3.29 -13.55
N SER A 66 11.91 2.74 -12.39
CA SER A 66 12.08 1.32 -12.07
C SER A 66 10.74 0.74 -11.64
N PRO A 67 10.02 0.00 -12.51
CA PRO A 67 8.75 -0.59 -12.12
C PRO A 67 8.96 -1.42 -10.85
N LEU A 68 8.20 -1.11 -9.79
CA LEU A 68 8.23 -1.72 -8.46
C LEU A 68 8.10 -3.25 -8.42
N GLY A 69 7.95 -3.89 -9.59
CA GLY A 69 7.53 -5.27 -9.76
C GLY A 69 8.39 -6.29 -9.01
N LEU A 70 9.70 -6.08 -8.91
CA LEU A 70 10.58 -7.06 -8.24
C LEU A 70 10.82 -6.75 -6.77
N GLY A 71 11.18 -5.51 -6.43
CA GLY A 71 11.49 -5.15 -5.04
C GLY A 71 10.30 -5.33 -4.09
N VAL A 72 9.12 -4.86 -4.50
CA VAL A 72 7.90 -5.00 -3.69
C VAL A 72 7.44 -6.45 -3.62
N ALA A 73 7.53 -7.20 -4.73
CA ALA A 73 7.18 -8.62 -4.72
C ALA A 73 8.09 -9.42 -3.78
N VAL A 74 9.41 -9.17 -3.82
CA VAL A 74 10.36 -9.83 -2.91
C VAL A 74 10.09 -9.44 -1.46
N GLN A 75 9.84 -8.16 -1.16
CA GLN A 75 9.59 -7.70 0.20
C GLN A 75 8.26 -8.23 0.75
N THR A 76 7.21 -8.28 -0.07
CA THR A 76 5.92 -8.86 0.31
C THR A 76 6.04 -10.37 0.51
N LEU A 77 6.71 -11.10 -0.38
CA LEU A 77 6.99 -12.53 -0.22
C LEU A 77 7.79 -12.83 1.05
N ALA A 78 8.86 -12.06 1.31
CA ALA A 78 9.67 -12.22 2.52
C ALA A 78 8.84 -12.01 3.79
N GLY A 79 7.97 -11.00 3.80
CA GLY A 79 7.02 -10.80 4.89
C GLY A 79 6.08 -12.01 5.04
N VAL A 80 5.54 -12.55 3.94
CA VAL A 80 4.57 -13.66 4.01
C VAL A 80 5.23 -14.89 4.58
N ILE A 81 6.47 -15.18 4.17
CA ILE A 81 7.28 -16.26 4.70
C ILE A 81 7.52 -16.08 6.21
N LEU A 82 7.86 -14.87 6.66
CA LEU A 82 8.05 -14.58 8.08
C LEU A 82 6.77 -14.80 8.90
N ILE A 83 5.63 -14.26 8.46
CA ILE A 83 4.35 -14.40 9.18
C ILE A 83 3.90 -15.85 9.21
N THR A 84 3.96 -16.55 8.07
CA THR A 84 3.57 -17.97 8.01
C THR A 84 4.50 -18.84 8.86
N GLY A 85 5.80 -18.58 8.85
CA GLY A 85 6.77 -19.26 9.72
C GLY A 85 6.47 -19.07 11.20
N VAL A 86 6.22 -17.83 11.64
CA VAL A 86 5.85 -17.53 13.04
C VAL A 86 4.51 -18.19 13.40
N ALA A 87 3.55 -18.24 12.48
CA ALA A 87 2.25 -18.86 12.70
C ALA A 87 2.36 -20.38 12.86
N ILE A 88 3.15 -21.03 12.01
CA ILE A 88 3.43 -22.48 12.10
C ILE A 88 4.14 -22.81 13.41
N ILE A 89 5.17 -22.05 13.80
CA ILE A 89 5.89 -22.25 15.07
C ILE A 89 4.94 -22.03 16.26
N GLY A 90 4.12 -20.99 16.22
CA GLY A 90 3.11 -20.72 17.23
C GLY A 90 2.09 -21.85 17.36
N TYR A 91 1.61 -22.40 16.24
CA TYR A 91 0.67 -23.53 16.21
C TYR A 91 1.30 -24.82 16.78
N ILE A 92 2.48 -25.21 16.29
CA ILE A 92 3.20 -26.40 16.77
C ILE A 92 3.41 -26.29 18.29
N ARG A 93 3.85 -25.13 18.77
CA ARG A 93 4.08 -24.91 20.20
C ARG A 93 2.79 -24.97 21.01
N ALA A 94 1.72 -24.32 20.57
CA ALA A 94 0.42 -24.38 21.22
C ALA A 94 -0.14 -25.81 21.35
N THR A 95 0.19 -26.70 20.41
CA THR A 95 -0.21 -28.12 20.47
C THR A 95 0.70 -28.99 21.34
N SER A 96 1.94 -28.56 21.59
CA SER A 96 2.84 -29.27 22.49
C SER A 96 2.50 -28.94 23.95
N GLN A 97 2.13 -29.95 24.74
CA GLN A 97 1.79 -29.82 26.17
C GLN A 97 2.92 -29.25 27.06
N LEU A 98 4.12 -29.07 26.50
CA LEU A 98 5.36 -28.68 27.19
C LEU A 98 5.74 -27.19 27.03
N THR A 99 4.96 -26.38 26.31
CA THR A 99 5.31 -24.96 26.14
C THR A 99 4.63 -24.05 27.14
N ALA A 100 5.41 -23.13 27.72
CA ALA A 100 4.89 -22.14 28.66
C ALA A 100 3.85 -21.24 27.96
N PRO A 101 2.70 -20.94 28.58
CA PRO A 101 1.64 -20.09 28.01
C PRO A 101 2.13 -18.69 27.61
N PHE A 102 3.26 -18.26 28.16
CA PHE A 102 3.96 -17.04 27.78
C PHE A 102 4.44 -17.04 26.32
N LEU A 103 5.08 -18.12 25.84
CA LEU A 103 5.64 -18.20 24.48
C LEU A 103 4.56 -18.10 23.41
N ALA A 104 3.41 -18.73 23.63
CA ALA A 104 2.26 -18.63 22.72
C ALA A 104 1.71 -17.20 22.63
N ARG A 105 1.60 -16.49 23.77
CA ARG A 105 1.17 -15.08 23.79
C ARG A 105 2.13 -14.18 23.01
N VAL A 106 3.44 -14.37 23.20
CA VAL A 106 4.46 -13.61 22.46
C VAL A 106 4.38 -13.89 20.96
N SER A 107 4.18 -15.14 20.53
CA SER A 107 4.02 -15.45 19.10
C SER A 107 2.78 -14.78 18.50
N TYR A 108 1.66 -14.74 19.21
CA TYR A 108 0.46 -14.05 18.72
C TYR A 108 0.65 -12.54 18.61
N LEU A 109 1.36 -11.92 19.57
CA LEU A 109 1.71 -10.51 19.48
C LEU A 109 2.60 -10.24 18.27
N LEU A 110 3.62 -11.06 18.03
CA LEU A 110 4.49 -10.91 16.85
C LEU A 110 3.72 -11.07 15.54
N LEU A 111 2.76 -12.00 15.46
CA LEU A 111 1.89 -12.15 14.29
C LEU A 111 1.01 -10.92 14.09
N PHE A 112 0.44 -10.39 15.16
CA PHE A 112 -0.39 -9.20 15.11
C PHE A 112 0.41 -7.98 14.63
N PHE A 113 1.59 -7.72 15.21
CA PHE A 113 2.48 -6.66 14.76
C PHE A 113 2.98 -6.86 13.32
N GLY A 114 3.32 -8.10 12.94
CA GLY A 114 3.72 -8.45 11.58
C GLY A 114 2.61 -8.21 10.55
N ALA A 115 1.36 -8.51 10.91
CA ALA A 115 0.21 -8.25 10.05
C ALA A 115 -0.02 -6.74 9.87
N ILE A 116 0.11 -5.94 10.94
CA ILE A 116 -0.01 -4.47 10.86
C ILE A 116 1.08 -3.88 9.98
N THR A 117 2.35 -4.28 10.15
CA THR A 117 3.46 -3.73 9.36
C THR A 117 3.34 -4.10 7.88
N MET A 118 2.87 -5.31 7.57
CA MET A 118 2.49 -5.69 6.20
C MET A 118 1.41 -4.81 5.62
N PHE A 119 0.34 -4.57 6.38
CA PHE A 119 -0.76 -3.75 5.93
C PHE A 119 -0.30 -2.33 5.60
N ILE A 120 0.54 -1.73 6.46
CA ILE A 120 1.11 -0.39 6.25
C ILE A 120 2.00 -0.37 5.00
N THR A 121 2.90 -1.34 4.83
CA THR A 121 3.82 -1.39 3.68
C THR A 121 3.09 -1.63 2.36
N ALA A 122 2.09 -2.52 2.34
CA ALA A 122 1.23 -2.76 1.17
C ALA A 122 0.41 -1.50 0.80
N SER A 123 -0.16 -0.82 1.79
CA SER A 123 -0.92 0.42 1.57
C SER A 123 -0.03 1.53 1.03
N ARG A 124 1.16 1.72 1.61
CA ARG A 124 2.18 2.66 1.14
C ARG A 124 2.58 2.36 -0.30
N SER A 125 2.92 1.12 -0.62
CA SER A 125 3.31 0.71 -1.97
C SER A 125 2.21 0.93 -3.01
N THR A 126 0.96 0.62 -2.64
CA THR A 126 -0.21 0.87 -3.50
C THR A 126 -0.36 2.36 -3.79
N TYR A 127 -0.17 3.21 -2.78
CA TYR A 127 -0.29 4.65 -2.94
C TYR A 127 0.85 5.24 -3.79
N VAL A 128 2.10 4.84 -3.54
CA VAL A 128 3.26 5.20 -4.37
C VAL A 128 3.01 4.84 -5.84
N ASN A 129 2.52 3.63 -6.11
CA ASN A 129 2.17 3.18 -7.45
C ASN A 129 1.08 4.04 -8.11
N ARG A 130 0.05 4.44 -7.36
CA ARG A 130 -1.01 5.33 -7.89
C ARG A 130 -0.43 6.69 -8.26
N LEU A 131 0.42 7.28 -7.41
CA LEU A 131 1.07 8.57 -7.69
C LEU A 131 1.95 8.52 -8.94
N ALA A 132 2.77 7.46 -9.09
CA ALA A 132 3.63 7.28 -10.24
C ALA A 132 2.82 7.09 -11.55
N ARG A 133 1.77 6.27 -11.52
CA ARG A 133 0.87 6.06 -12.67
C ARG A 133 0.15 7.35 -13.07
N HIS A 134 -0.34 8.09 -12.09
CA HIS A 134 -1.03 9.35 -12.34
C HIS A 134 -0.12 10.39 -13.01
N HIS A 135 1.14 10.51 -12.55
CA HIS A 135 2.14 11.34 -13.23
C HIS A 135 2.38 10.86 -14.67
N SER A 136 2.60 9.56 -14.88
CA SER A 136 2.79 8.97 -16.21
C SER A 136 1.61 9.22 -17.15
N GLN A 137 0.38 9.19 -16.65
CA GLN A 137 -0.82 9.51 -17.41
C GLN A 137 -0.84 10.98 -17.86
N LEU A 138 -0.56 11.91 -16.95
CA LEU A 138 -0.49 13.34 -17.30
C LEU A 138 0.63 13.62 -18.29
N GLU A 139 1.78 12.96 -18.13
CA GLU A 139 2.88 13.08 -19.07
C GLU A 139 2.47 12.57 -20.47
N THR A 140 1.78 11.42 -20.54
CA THR A 140 1.26 10.88 -21.81
C THR A 140 0.26 11.82 -22.47
N MET A 141 -0.59 12.50 -21.68
CA MET A 141 -1.53 13.51 -22.18
C MET A 141 -0.83 14.79 -22.65
N ALA A 142 0.27 15.18 -22.00
CA ALA A 142 1.05 16.37 -22.36
C ALA A 142 2.02 16.13 -23.52
N ALA A 143 2.45 14.87 -23.74
CA ALA A 143 3.42 14.48 -24.75
C ALA A 143 3.18 15.04 -26.17
N PRO A 144 1.96 15.05 -26.74
CA PRO A 144 1.74 15.60 -28.09
C PRO A 144 1.95 17.13 -28.19
N TYR A 145 2.01 17.84 -27.06
CA TYR A 145 2.16 19.30 -27.00
C TYR A 145 3.58 19.76 -26.64
N LEU A 146 4.48 18.82 -26.40
CA LEU A 146 5.83 19.11 -25.91
C LEU A 146 6.87 18.61 -26.89
N ALA A 147 7.96 19.37 -27.02
CA ALA A 147 9.13 18.85 -27.73
C ALA A 147 9.80 17.73 -26.91
N ASP A 148 10.46 16.78 -27.58
CA ASP A 148 11.16 15.67 -26.92
C ASP A 148 12.16 16.13 -25.83
N LEU A 149 12.79 17.29 -26.03
CA LEU A 149 13.71 17.88 -25.07
C LEU A 149 12.99 18.37 -23.80
N GLU A 150 11.81 18.97 -23.96
CA GLU A 150 10.99 19.44 -22.84
C GLU A 150 10.43 18.27 -22.04
N LEU A 151 10.00 17.21 -22.73
CA LEU A 151 9.54 15.98 -22.10
C LEU A 151 10.66 15.33 -21.26
N LYS A 152 11.88 15.23 -21.82
CA LYS A 152 13.06 14.72 -21.08
C LYS A 152 13.39 15.60 -19.87
N LYS A 153 13.27 16.92 -20.01
CA LYS A 153 13.48 17.85 -18.90
C LYS A 153 12.46 17.64 -17.79
N LEU A 154 11.17 17.52 -18.11
CA LEU A 154 10.12 17.25 -17.13
C LEU A 154 10.33 15.93 -16.39
N ARG A 155 10.71 14.86 -17.11
CA ARG A 155 11.08 13.59 -16.48
C ARG A 155 12.26 13.75 -15.52
N SER A 156 13.31 14.44 -15.93
CA SER A 156 14.48 14.70 -15.08
C SER A 156 14.12 15.51 -13.83
N GLU A 157 13.24 16.51 -13.95
CA GLU A 157 12.74 17.26 -12.80
C GLU A 157 11.86 16.40 -11.88
N PHE A 158 11.08 15.48 -12.45
CA PHE A 158 10.25 14.54 -11.67
C PHE A 158 11.10 13.60 -10.82
N VAL A 159 12.20 13.09 -11.34
CA VAL A 159 13.15 12.22 -10.60
C VAL A 159 13.78 12.94 -9.40
N GLN A 160 13.85 14.27 -9.43
CA GLN A 160 14.38 15.09 -8.33
C GLN A 160 13.32 15.43 -7.26
N VAL A 161 12.06 15.00 -7.43
CA VAL A 161 11.00 15.24 -6.46
C VAL A 161 11.29 14.44 -5.19
N ASN A 162 11.49 15.15 -4.08
CA ASN A 162 11.75 14.55 -2.77
C ASN A 162 10.71 14.91 -1.70
N ASN A 163 9.72 15.73 -2.04
CA ASN A 163 8.67 16.17 -1.13
C ASN A 163 7.36 16.43 -1.87
N ARG A 164 6.27 16.53 -1.10
CA ARG A 164 4.92 16.77 -1.63
C ARG A 164 4.81 18.03 -2.46
N ARG A 165 5.44 19.13 -2.04
CA ARG A 165 5.33 20.43 -2.70
C ARG A 165 5.91 20.38 -4.12
N LEU A 166 7.09 19.80 -4.29
CA LEU A 166 7.71 19.63 -5.60
C LEU A 166 6.88 18.72 -6.51
N TYR A 167 6.30 17.65 -5.97
CA TYR A 167 5.40 16.79 -6.71
C TYR A 167 4.19 17.56 -7.25
N LEU A 168 3.54 18.35 -6.39
CA LEU A 168 2.37 19.17 -6.78
C LEU A 168 2.74 20.24 -7.81
N GLN A 169 3.92 20.86 -7.70
CA GLN A 169 4.41 21.82 -8.69
C GLN A 169 4.61 21.16 -10.07
N GLN A 170 5.11 19.93 -10.12
CA GLN A 170 5.24 19.19 -11.38
C GLN A 170 3.88 18.85 -12.00
N LEU A 171 2.93 18.40 -11.17
CA LEU A 171 1.57 18.15 -11.63
C LEU A 171 0.91 19.43 -12.19
N GLU A 172 1.07 20.55 -11.51
CA GLU A 172 0.53 21.84 -11.95
C GLU A 172 1.12 22.28 -13.30
N LYS A 173 2.43 22.11 -13.50
CA LYS A 173 3.08 22.37 -14.81
C LYS A 173 2.46 21.54 -15.93
N LEU A 174 2.36 20.22 -15.74
CA LEU A 174 1.78 19.30 -16.72
C LEU A 174 0.31 19.64 -17.01
N GLN A 175 -0.47 19.90 -15.96
CA GLN A 175 -1.87 20.29 -16.11
C GLN A 175 -2.04 21.61 -16.84
N LYS A 176 -1.18 22.60 -16.57
CA LYS A 176 -1.22 23.88 -17.28
C LYS A 176 -0.98 23.69 -18.78
N ILE A 177 0.02 22.90 -19.16
CA ILE A 177 0.30 22.57 -20.57
C ILE A 177 -0.91 21.92 -21.23
N ILE A 178 -1.56 20.96 -20.56
CA ILE A 178 -2.76 20.29 -21.07
C ILE A 178 -3.94 21.28 -21.18
N SER A 179 -4.17 22.10 -20.15
CA SER A 179 -5.26 23.07 -20.12
C SER A 179 -5.14 24.11 -21.23
N ASP A 180 -3.93 24.66 -21.43
CA ASP A 180 -3.64 25.71 -22.41
C ASP A 180 -3.84 25.21 -23.86
N ASN A 181 -3.66 23.91 -24.12
CA ASN A 181 -3.79 23.32 -25.47
C ASN A 181 -5.15 22.64 -25.73
N HIS A 182 -5.83 22.16 -24.68
CA HIS A 182 -6.93 21.21 -24.84
C HIS A 182 -8.28 21.76 -24.35
N GLY A 183 -8.31 22.92 -23.67
CA GLY A 183 -9.55 23.60 -23.23
C GLY A 183 -10.35 22.87 -22.16
N TYR A 184 -9.83 21.77 -21.60
CA TYR A 184 -10.45 21.06 -20.50
C TYR A 184 -10.15 21.75 -19.17
N PRO A 185 -11.12 21.83 -18.25
CA PRO A 185 -10.85 22.33 -16.91
C PRO A 185 -9.80 21.45 -16.22
N PRO A 186 -8.95 22.03 -15.36
CA PRO A 186 -7.97 21.27 -14.61
C PRO A 186 -8.69 20.14 -13.85
N TYR A 187 -8.22 18.91 -14.00
CA TYR A 187 -8.77 17.76 -13.28
C TYR A 187 -8.81 18.09 -11.78
N GLN A 188 -10.01 18.24 -11.22
CA GLN A 188 -10.19 18.39 -9.78
C GLN A 188 -9.73 17.10 -9.12
N TYR A 189 -8.57 17.17 -8.48
CA TYR A 189 -7.96 16.02 -7.82
C TYR A 189 -8.84 15.54 -6.66
N PHE A 190 -9.25 14.27 -6.68
CA PHE A 190 -9.68 13.55 -5.49
C PHE A 190 -8.45 12.83 -4.92
N PHE A 191 -7.74 13.47 -3.99
CA PHE A 191 -6.76 12.83 -3.11
C PHE A 191 -7.21 12.92 -1.65
#